data_AF-A0A1G7C0K9-F1
#
_entry.id   AF-A0A1G7C0K9-F1
#
_cell.length_a   1.000
_cell.length_b   1.000
_cell.length_c   1.000
_cell.angle_alpha   90.00
_cell.angle_beta   90.00
_cell.angle_gamma   90.00
#
_symmetry.space_group_name_H-M   'P 1'
#
loop_
_entity.id
_entity.type
_entity.pdbx_description
1 polymer ?
#
loop_
_entity_poly.entity_id
_entity_poly.type
_entity_poly.pdbx_seq_one_letter_code
_entity_poly.pdbx_strand_id
1 'polypeptide(L)'
;MKGFDSEIEKAVDRAGKAAGWMFALGVLTLILGGVGSFRDEGGAVWLALPGAGLLFGMGVVINLLAMHLMETWRQGRRPSEEAPGE
;
A
#
# COMPACT_ATOMS: atom_id res chain seq x y z
N MET A 1 -21.33 10.11 -14.39
CA MET A 1 -19.95 10.36 -13.93
C MET A 1 -19.84 10.41 -12.41
N LYS A 2 -20.67 11.18 -11.66
CA LYS A 2 -20.62 11.25 -10.18
C LYS A 2 -20.60 9.91 -9.39
N GLY A 3 -21.19 8.84 -9.91
CA GLY A 3 -21.16 7.52 -9.26
C GLY A 3 -19.78 6.86 -9.29
N PHE A 4 -19.06 7.02 -10.41
CA PHE A 4 -17.75 6.42 -10.64
C PHE A 4 -16.67 7.06 -9.76
N ASP A 5 -16.73 8.38 -9.55
CA ASP A 5 -15.89 9.10 -8.58
C ASP A 5 -15.96 8.47 -7.19
N SER A 6 -17.18 8.18 -6.71
CA SER A 6 -17.39 7.61 -5.37
C SER A 6 -16.86 6.18 -5.25
N GLU A 7 -16.84 5.43 -6.36
CA GLU A 7 -16.31 4.07 -6.39
C GLU A 7 -14.78 4.07 -6.38
N ILE A 8 -14.16 4.99 -7.12
CA ILE A 8 -12.71 5.23 -7.11
C ILE A 8 -12.25 5.65 -5.71
N GLU A 9 -12.92 6.61 -5.07
CA GLU A 9 -12.58 7.05 -3.71
C GLU A 9 -12.71 5.91 -2.69
N LYS A 10 -13.77 5.09 -2.77
CA LYS A 10 -13.92 3.90 -1.92
C LYS A 10 -12.88 2.81 -2.18
N ALA A 11 -12.41 2.68 -3.42
CA ALA A 11 -11.35 1.73 -3.76
C ALA A 11 -10.00 2.20 -3.22
N VAL A 12 -9.68 3.49 -3.36
CA VAL A 12 -8.45 4.10 -2.84
C VAL A 12 -8.43 4.08 -1.31
N ASP A 13 -9.53 4.41 -0.64
CA ASP A 13 -9.63 4.34 0.83
C ASP A 13 -9.42 2.91 1.35
N ARG A 14 -10.01 1.91 0.68
CA ARG A 14 -9.79 0.50 1.03
C ARG A 14 -8.34 0.07 0.79
N ALA A 15 -7.72 0.50 -0.30
CA ALA A 15 -6.32 0.21 -0.59
C ALA A 15 -5.39 0.88 0.43
N GLY A 16 -5.65 2.14 0.82
CA GLY A 16 -4.92 2.84 1.87
C GLY A 16 -5.03 2.14 3.23
N LYS A 17 -6.24 1.70 3.61
CA LYS A 17 -6.45 0.88 4.81
C LYS A 17 -5.69 -0.45 4.75
N ALA A 18 -5.74 -1.14 3.62
CA ALA A 18 -5.00 -2.39 3.41
C ALA A 18 -3.48 -2.19 3.53
N ALA A 19 -2.95 -1.12 2.93
CA ALA A 19 -1.55 -0.75 3.07
C ALA A 19 -1.18 -0.49 4.54
N GLY A 20 -2.03 0.26 5.27
CA GLY A 20 -1.85 0.49 6.70
C GLY A 20 -1.83 -0.79 7.53
N TRP A 21 -2.71 -1.75 7.22
CA TRP A 21 -2.72 -3.07 7.87
C TRP A 21 -1.45 -3.88 7.56
N MET A 22 -0.92 -3.81 6.35
CA MET A 22 0.35 -4.47 6.00
C MET A 22 1.52 -3.91 6.80
N PHE A 23 1.56 -2.59 7.02
CA PHE A 23 2.53 -1.99 7.94
C PHE A 23 2.35 -2.45 9.38
N ALA A 24 1.12 -2.46 9.90
CA ALA A 24 0.85 -2.93 11.26
C ALA A 24 1.28 -4.39 11.46
N LEU A 25 0.99 -5.25 10.48
CA LEU A 25 1.41 -6.65 10.50
C LEU A 25 2.93 -6.78 10.42
N GLY A 26 3.62 -6.01 9.57
CA GLY A 26 5.08 -6.02 9.49
C GLY A 26 5.75 -5.63 10.81
N VAL A 27 5.24 -4.61 11.49
CA VAL A 27 5.70 -4.23 12.84
C VAL A 27 5.45 -5.35 13.84
N LEU A 28 4.25 -5.95 13.82
CA LEU A 28 3.92 -7.06 14.70
C LEU A 28 4.85 -8.27 14.47
N THR A 29 5.16 -8.59 13.20
CA THR A 29 6.11 -9.66 12.85
C THR A 29 7.48 -9.39 13.43
N LEU A 30 7.98 -8.14 13.39
CA LEU A 30 9.26 -7.79 14.01
C LEU A 30 9.23 -7.91 15.53
N ILE A 31 8.13 -7.47 16.17
CA ILE A 31 7.97 -7.59 17.64
C ILE A 31 7.98 -9.07 18.04
N LEU A 32 7.21 -9.91 17.36
CA LEU A 32 7.15 -11.34 17.63
C LEU A 32 8.49 -12.03 17.39
N GLY A 33 9.19 -11.67 16.31
CA GLY A 33 10.55 -12.14 16.05
C GLY A 33 11.50 -11.74 17.17
N GLY A 34 11.50 -10.46 17.58
CA GLY A 34 12.32 -9.92 18.65
C GLY A 34 12.07 -10.61 19.99
N VAL A 35 10.81 -10.79 20.36
CA VAL A 35 10.42 -11.50 21.60
C VAL A 35 10.80 -12.98 21.51
N GLY A 36 10.60 -13.63 20.35
CA GLY A 36 10.98 -15.03 20.14
C GLY A 36 12.49 -15.27 20.21
N SER A 37 13.30 -14.28 19.82
CA SER A 37 14.76 -14.39 19.84
C SER A 37 15.37 -14.51 21.24
N PHE A 38 14.65 -14.14 22.30
CA PHE A 38 15.10 -14.40 23.67
C PHE A 38 15.12 -15.90 24.02
N ARG A 39 14.41 -16.73 23.25
CA ARG A 39 14.27 -18.18 23.49
C ARG A 39 15.12 -19.03 22.54
N ASP A 40 15.28 -18.61 21.28
CA ASP A 40 15.96 -19.39 20.22
C ASP A 40 17.29 -18.75 19.75
N GLU A 41 18.06 -18.13 20.66
CA GLU A 41 19.41 -17.58 20.35
C GLU A 41 19.46 -16.64 19.13
N GLY A 42 18.38 -15.90 18.85
CA GLY A 42 18.30 -14.96 17.72
C GLY A 42 17.74 -15.50 16.40
N GLY A 43 17.45 -16.81 16.29
CA GLY A 43 16.95 -17.40 15.04
C GLY A 43 15.59 -16.84 14.57
N ALA A 44 14.70 -16.51 15.52
CA ALA A 44 13.38 -15.97 15.21
C ALA A 44 13.42 -14.58 14.56
N VAL A 45 14.38 -13.72 14.94
CA VAL A 45 14.58 -12.39 14.32
C VAL A 45 15.03 -12.54 12.86
N TRP A 46 15.93 -13.48 12.57
CA TRP A 46 16.43 -13.69 11.21
C TRP A 46 15.33 -14.11 10.22
N LEU A 47 14.31 -14.84 10.69
CA LEU A 47 13.13 -15.18 9.89
C LEU A 47 12.10 -14.04 9.86
N ALA A 48 11.96 -13.29 10.94
CA ALA A 48 11.01 -12.18 11.03
C ALA A 48 11.39 -10.99 10.13
N LEU A 49 12.69 -10.72 9.96
CA LEU A 49 13.20 -9.62 9.13
C LEU A 49 12.72 -9.69 7.66
N PRO A 50 12.93 -10.79 6.90
CA PRO A 50 12.44 -10.88 5.53
C PRO A 50 10.90 -10.88 5.47
N GLY A 51 10.22 -11.51 6.44
CA GLY A 51 8.76 -11.50 6.52
C GLY A 51 8.19 -10.09 6.68
N ALA A 52 8.74 -9.31 7.61
CA ALA A 52 8.37 -7.91 7.81
C ALA A 52 8.73 -7.04 6.59
N GLY A 53 9.89 -7.26 5.99
CA GLY A 53 10.31 -6.58 4.76
C GLY A 53 9.32 -6.78 3.61
N LEU A 54 8.83 -8.01 3.41
CA LEU A 54 7.81 -8.32 2.41
C LEU A 54 6.48 -7.61 2.71
N LEU A 55 6.05 -7.59 3.98
CA LEU A 55 4.82 -6.91 4.39
C LEU A 55 4.91 -5.39 4.17
N PHE A 56 6.04 -4.77 4.55
CA PHE A 56 6.26 -3.35 4.28
C PHE A 56 6.33 -3.05 2.79
N GLY A 57 7.07 -3.85 2.02
CA GLY A 57 7.17 -3.69 0.58
C GLY A 57 5.80 -3.78 -0.10
N MET A 58 4.99 -4.77 0.29
CA MET A 58 3.62 -4.93 -0.21
C MET A 58 2.72 -3.78 0.18
N GLY A 59 2.82 -3.26 1.42
CA GLY A 59 2.11 -2.06 1.85
C GLY A 59 2.45 -0.84 0.98
N VAL A 60 3.73 -0.63 0.66
CA VAL A 60 4.18 0.45 -0.23
C VAL A 60 3.62 0.27 -1.64
N VAL A 61 3.69 -0.94 -2.21
CA VAL A 61 3.16 -1.22 -3.55
C VAL A 61 1.66 -0.93 -3.63
N ILE A 62 0.89 -1.40 -2.65
CA ILE A 62 -0.57 -1.13 -2.59
C ILE A 62 -0.84 0.37 -2.53
N ASN A 63 -0.09 1.11 -1.70
CA ASN A 63 -0.26 2.55 -1.58
C ASN A 63 0.09 3.30 -2.88
N LEU A 64 1.16 2.90 -3.55
CA LEU A 64 1.56 3.46 -4.85
C LEU A 64 0.52 3.17 -5.93
N LEU A 65 0.00 1.94 -5.99
CA LEU A 65 -1.06 1.57 -6.94
C LEU A 65 -2.34 2.38 -6.69
N ALA A 66 -2.69 2.61 -5.43
CA ALA A 66 -3.85 3.42 -5.07
C ALA A 66 -3.69 4.88 -5.53
N MET A 67 -2.54 5.49 -5.28
CA MET A 67 -2.23 6.85 -5.75
C MET A 67 -2.19 6.92 -7.28
N HIS A 68 -1.62 5.93 -7.95
CA HIS A 68 -1.57 5.87 -9.40
C HIS A 68 -2.96 5.75 -10.03
N LEU A 69 -3.85 4.97 -9.41
CA LEU A 69 -5.25 4.86 -9.84
C LEU A 69 -6.00 6.18 -9.68
N MET A 70 -5.77 6.91 -8.59
CA MET A 70 -6.36 8.24 -8.40
C MET A 70 -5.81 9.26 -9.41
N GLU A 71 -4.51 9.23 -9.70
CA GLU A 71 -3.86 10.16 -10.64
C GLU A 71 -4.28 9.90 -12.09
N THR A 72 -4.26 8.64 -12.55
CA THR A 72 -4.71 8.26 -13.91
C THR A 72 -6.17 8.63 -14.13
N TRP A 73 -7.00 8.45 -13.11
CA TRP A 73 -8.39 8.88 -13.14
C TRP A 73 -8.54 10.41 -13.18
N ARG A 74 -7.74 11.16 -12.40
CA ARG A 74 -7.71 12.62 -12.44
C ARG A 74 -7.28 13.15 -13.82
N GLN A 75 -6.30 12.51 -14.44
CA GLN A 75 -5.83 12.86 -15.79
C GLN A 75 -6.88 12.58 -16.86
N GLY A 76 -7.56 11.43 -16.80
CA GLY A 76 -8.66 11.11 -17.73
C GLY A 76 -9.89 12.01 -17.59
N ARG A 77 -10.02 12.76 -16.49
CA ARG A 77 -11.09 13.76 -16.29
C ARG A 77 -10.70 15.18 -16.71
N ARG A 78 -9.43 15.46 -17.02
CA ARG A 78 -9.08 16.74 -17.64
C ARG A 78 -9.64 16.70 -19.06
N PRO A 79 -10.46 17.67 -19.48
CA PRO A 79 -10.75 17.84 -20.89
C PRO A 79 -9.40 17.92 -21.60
N SER A 80 -9.24 17.21 -22.71
CA SER A 80 -8.16 17.44 -23.65
C SER A 80 -8.24 18.88 -24.15
N GLU A 81 -7.72 19.81 -23.36
CA GLU A 81 -7.57 21.20 -23.72
C GLU A 81 -6.34 21.26 -24.62
N GLU A 82 -6.61 21.59 -25.89
CA GLU A 82 -5.67 21.94 -26.96
C GLU A 82 -4.93 20.78 -27.67
N ALA A 83 -5.62 20.18 -28.65
CA ALA A 83 -5.04 20.24 -29.99
C ALA A 83 -5.51 21.58 -30.58
N PRO A 84 -4.63 22.60 -30.71
CA PRO A 84 -4.97 23.78 -31.50
C PRO A 84 -5.29 23.28 -32.91
N GLY A 85 -6.41 23.77 -33.46
CA GLY A 85 -6.89 23.40 -34.77
C GLY A 85 -5.85 23.61 -35.88
N GLU A 86 -6.12 22.90 -36.97
CA GLU A 86 -5.82 23.20 -38.38
C GLU A 86 -5.01 24.46 -38.70
#